data_AF-A0A6I3A0G7-F1
#
_entry.id   AF-A0A6I3A0G7-F1
#
_cell.length_a   1.000
_cell.length_b   1.000
_cell.length_c   1.000
_cell.angle_alpha   90.00
_cell.angle_beta   90.00
_cell.angle_gamma   90.00
#
_symmetry.space_group_name_H-M   'P 1'
#
loop_
_entity.id
_entity.type
_entity.pdbx_description
1 polymer ?
#
loop_
_entity_poly.entity_id
_entity_poly.type
_entity_poly.pdbx_seq_one_letter_code
_entity_poly.pdbx_strand_id
1 'polypeptide(L)'
;MRWLSSINSGWLLLLVFSFAIGAAVLAALMIRRLNIDKAAPVAAAYMTALGSLFAIFTGFLINSEYGTLRETQRLVGSEVAAASQLAFNTQGLSAPQVELVIDDLDAYLRRVDESEWRVLGAGGGTEVSAFNELKQLQGRVRQVGLQPETPTLAADAMQQAVDQLAAIRRQRVAISAESLPLALFGISALAGIALIFNAMVVALRSGHKYSLIAWGIVAVVALDLVAILSIGAPFRGAFQADRVPIRDLVTELEAGRYQSWVDDPRPQRTCTNRQDATQRPEDCLFIGNGESITLGVLAWLGDDSGGLGQDSLDGVNLAIDYLDGQFDQVPGDLLGHRVSLSVDNEGCSA
;
A
#
# COMPACT_ATOMS: atom_id res chain seq x y z
N MET A 1 -16.62 6.77 -17.57
CA MET A 1 -15.72 7.95 -17.51
C MET A 1 -14.31 7.61 -17.00
N ARG A 2 -13.80 6.38 -17.18
CA ARG A 2 -12.45 5.97 -16.71
C ARG A 2 -11.30 6.81 -17.30
N TRP A 3 -11.53 7.43 -18.47
CA TRP A 3 -10.61 8.33 -19.16
C TRP A 3 -10.60 9.77 -18.59
N LEU A 4 -11.69 10.27 -18.00
CA LEU A 4 -11.72 11.64 -17.46
C LEU A 4 -10.89 11.77 -16.19
N SER A 5 -10.85 10.72 -15.35
CA SER A 5 -9.99 10.71 -14.17
C SER A 5 -8.53 10.29 -14.46
N SER A 6 -8.18 9.87 -15.69
CA SER A 6 -6.77 9.65 -16.08
C SER A 6 -6.04 10.91 -16.48
N ILE A 7 -6.76 12.03 -16.53
CA ILE A 7 -6.24 13.32 -16.93
C ILE A 7 -5.58 13.96 -15.70
N ASN A 8 -4.34 14.41 -15.84
CA ASN A 8 -3.63 15.18 -14.81
C ASN A 8 -4.52 16.35 -14.33
N SER A 9 -4.51 16.64 -13.03
CA SER A 9 -5.35 17.66 -12.39
C SER A 9 -5.32 19.01 -13.12
N GLY A 10 -4.16 19.41 -13.64
CA GLY A 10 -4.02 20.63 -14.46
C GLY A 10 -4.80 20.60 -15.78
N TRP A 11 -4.77 19.46 -16.49
CA TRP A 11 -5.53 19.28 -17.73
C TRP A 11 -7.03 19.14 -17.46
N LEU A 12 -7.42 18.54 -16.33
CA LEU A 12 -8.82 18.43 -15.92
C LEU A 12 -9.41 19.81 -15.62
N LEU A 13 -8.67 20.65 -14.89
CA LEU A 13 -9.00 22.06 -14.69
C LEU A 13 -9.23 22.77 -16.04
N LEU A 14 -8.26 22.68 -16.96
CA LEU A 14 -8.37 23.33 -18.26
C LEU A 14 -9.59 22.86 -19.06
N LEU A 15 -9.89 21.55 -19.06
CA LEU A 15 -11.03 21.00 -19.77
C LEU A 15 -12.37 21.46 -19.18
N VAL A 16 -12.53 21.41 -17.86
CA VAL A 16 -13.77 21.83 -17.21
C VAL A 16 -13.98 23.34 -17.33
N PHE A 17 -12.93 24.15 -17.17
CA PHE A 17 -13.02 25.59 -17.42
C PHE A 17 -13.34 25.90 -18.88
N SER A 18 -12.71 25.22 -19.84
CA SER A 18 -13.01 25.39 -21.27
C SER A 18 -14.45 25.01 -21.58
N PHE A 19 -14.96 23.95 -20.96
CA PHE A 19 -16.36 23.53 -21.09
C PHE A 19 -17.32 24.58 -20.50
N ALA A 20 -17.04 25.08 -19.29
CA ALA A 20 -17.87 26.10 -18.64
C ALA A 20 -17.86 27.43 -19.42
N ILE A 21 -16.69 27.87 -19.91
CA ILE A 21 -16.55 29.02 -20.80
C ILE A 21 -17.32 28.79 -22.10
N GLY A 22 -17.18 27.62 -22.71
CA GLY A 22 -17.91 27.23 -23.92
C GLY A 22 -19.42 27.28 -23.73
N ALA A 23 -19.92 26.76 -22.60
CA ALA A 23 -21.33 26.83 -22.23
C ALA A 23 -21.79 28.29 -22.04
N ALA A 24 -20.98 29.13 -21.40
CA ALA A 24 -21.29 30.55 -21.21
C ALA A 24 -21.33 31.32 -22.55
N VAL A 25 -20.38 31.07 -23.44
CA VAL A 25 -20.33 31.67 -24.79
C VAL A 25 -21.53 31.19 -25.62
N LEU A 26 -21.83 29.89 -25.61
CA LEU A 26 -22.98 29.33 -26.31
C LEU A 26 -24.29 29.94 -25.78
N ALA A 27 -24.44 30.06 -24.46
CA ALA A 27 -25.56 30.75 -23.85
C ALA A 27 -25.67 32.19 -24.35
N ALA A 28 -24.58 32.95 -24.34
CA ALA A 28 -24.55 34.32 -24.84
C ALA A 28 -24.94 34.44 -26.32
N LEU A 29 -24.47 33.52 -27.17
CA LEU A 29 -24.82 33.46 -28.59
C LEU A 29 -26.29 33.12 -28.79
N MET A 30 -26.83 32.14 -28.05
CA MET A 30 -28.24 31.78 -28.10
C MET A 30 -29.14 32.92 -27.65
N ILE A 31 -28.80 33.60 -26.55
CA ILE A 31 -29.54 34.75 -26.02
C ILE A 31 -29.62 35.86 -27.07
N ARG A 32 -28.48 36.18 -27.70
CA ARG A 32 -28.41 37.18 -28.79
C ARG A 32 -29.20 36.75 -30.02
N ARG A 33 -29.12 35.49 -30.45
CA ARG A 33 -29.83 34.99 -31.65
C ARG A 33 -31.33 34.89 -31.46
N LEU A 34 -31.77 34.48 -30.27
CA LEU A 34 -33.18 34.24 -29.96
C LEU A 34 -33.86 35.47 -29.33
N ASN A 35 -33.12 36.57 -29.15
CA ASN A 35 -33.60 37.83 -28.56
C ASN A 35 -34.31 37.61 -27.20
N ILE A 36 -33.68 36.80 -26.33
CA ILE A 36 -34.21 36.35 -25.03
C ILE A 36 -34.15 37.47 -23.96
N ASP A 37 -33.81 38.71 -24.33
CA ASP A 37 -33.62 39.85 -23.42
C ASP A 37 -34.85 40.16 -22.53
N LYS A 38 -36.06 39.79 -23.01
CA LYS A 38 -37.32 39.93 -22.27
C LYS A 38 -37.45 38.95 -21.09
N ALA A 39 -36.70 37.84 -21.08
CA ALA A 39 -36.77 36.82 -20.04
C ALA A 39 -35.93 37.16 -18.79
N ALA A 40 -35.11 38.22 -18.82
CA ALA A 40 -34.21 38.59 -17.73
C ALA A 40 -34.85 38.76 -16.33
N PRO A 41 -36.06 39.33 -16.17
CA PRO A 41 -36.71 39.43 -14.85
C PRO A 41 -37.10 38.05 -14.30
N VAL A 42 -37.54 37.14 -15.18
CA VAL A 42 -37.88 35.76 -14.83
C VAL A 42 -36.62 34.99 -14.46
N ALA A 43 -35.57 35.13 -15.25
CA ALA A 43 -34.23 34.61 -14.99
C ALA A 43 -33.70 35.05 -13.61
N ALA A 44 -33.76 36.34 -13.29
CA ALA A 44 -33.36 36.86 -11.98
C ALA A 44 -34.16 36.23 -10.83
N ALA A 45 -35.47 36.00 -11.00
CA ALA A 45 -36.31 35.34 -10.00
C ALA A 45 -35.90 33.87 -9.74
N TYR A 46 -35.45 33.14 -10.78
CA TYR A 46 -35.00 31.76 -10.66
C TYR A 46 -33.53 31.60 -10.27
N MET A 47 -32.76 32.69 -10.17
CA MET A 47 -31.32 32.62 -9.91
C MET A 47 -31.01 31.92 -8.57
N THR A 48 -31.73 32.30 -7.51
CA THR A 48 -31.61 31.64 -6.20
C THR A 48 -32.03 30.18 -6.26
N ALA A 49 -33.12 29.85 -6.95
CA ALA A 49 -33.62 28.48 -7.04
C ALA A 49 -32.62 27.55 -7.75
N LEU A 50 -32.08 27.97 -8.90
CA LEU A 50 -31.08 27.19 -9.65
C LEU A 50 -29.75 27.10 -8.89
N GLY A 51 -29.33 28.20 -8.25
CA GLY A 51 -28.12 28.23 -7.43
C GLY A 51 -28.21 27.25 -6.26
N SER A 52 -29.32 27.28 -5.52
CA SER A 52 -29.56 26.35 -4.41
C SER A 52 -29.63 24.89 -4.88
N LEU A 53 -30.29 24.63 -6.01
CA LEU A 53 -30.38 23.28 -6.56
C LEU A 53 -29.00 22.72 -6.95
N PHE A 54 -28.20 23.54 -7.64
CA PHE A 54 -26.81 23.19 -7.97
C PHE A 54 -25.99 22.94 -6.70
N ALA A 55 -26.05 23.85 -5.73
CA ALA A 55 -25.31 23.72 -4.46
C ALA A 55 -25.68 22.45 -3.69
N ILE A 56 -26.97 22.09 -3.62
CA ILE A 56 -27.43 20.87 -2.93
C ILE A 56 -26.86 19.62 -3.60
N PHE A 57 -26.99 19.49 -4.93
CA PHE A 57 -26.50 18.31 -5.64
C PHE A 57 -24.99 18.19 -5.61
N THR A 58 -24.28 19.31 -5.81
CA THR A 58 -22.83 19.36 -5.73
C THR A 58 -22.34 19.01 -4.33
N GLY A 59 -22.94 19.60 -3.28
CA GLY A 59 -22.59 19.31 -1.89
C GLY A 59 -22.80 17.84 -1.52
N PHE A 60 -23.92 17.24 -1.93
CA PHE A 60 -24.18 15.82 -1.73
C PHE A 60 -23.13 14.94 -2.43
N LEU A 61 -22.80 15.26 -3.68
CA LEU A 61 -21.85 14.49 -4.47
C LEU A 61 -20.44 14.57 -3.88
N ILE A 62 -19.98 15.78 -3.51
CA ILE A 62 -18.70 15.96 -2.81
C ILE A 62 -18.66 15.16 -1.51
N ASN A 63 -19.72 15.22 -0.69
CA ASN A 63 -19.79 14.48 0.57
C ASN A 63 -19.75 12.97 0.36
N SER A 64 -20.44 12.46 -0.66
CA SER A 64 -20.45 11.04 -1.03
C SER A 64 -19.04 10.57 -1.42
N GLU A 65 -18.40 11.24 -2.37
CA GLU A 65 -17.06 10.87 -2.85
C GLU A 65 -15.99 11.02 -1.76
N TYR A 66 -16.11 12.06 -0.92
CA TYR A 66 -15.23 12.23 0.23
C TYR A 66 -15.44 11.13 1.29
N GLY A 67 -16.64 10.56 1.38
CA GLY A 67 -16.91 9.35 2.14
C GLY A 67 -16.09 8.16 1.63
N THR A 68 -16.13 7.91 0.33
CA THR A 68 -15.36 6.84 -0.33
C THR A 68 -13.84 7.02 -0.16
N LEU A 69 -13.35 8.25 -0.26
CA LEU A 69 -11.94 8.56 -0.01
C LEU A 69 -11.53 8.24 1.44
N ARG A 70 -12.33 8.66 2.43
CA ARG A 70 -12.08 8.35 3.85
C ARG A 70 -12.14 6.85 4.13
N GLU A 71 -13.07 6.14 3.51
CA GLU A 71 -13.16 4.69 3.65
C GLU A 71 -11.92 4.02 3.06
N THR A 72 -11.47 4.46 1.88
CA THR A 72 -10.22 3.96 1.28
C THR A 72 -9.02 4.22 2.20
N GLN A 73 -8.92 5.40 2.82
CA GLN A 73 -7.87 5.70 3.79
C GLN A 73 -7.95 4.80 5.04
N ARG A 74 -9.17 4.52 5.54
CA ARG A 74 -9.39 3.62 6.67
C ARG A 74 -8.94 2.19 6.35
N LEU A 75 -9.14 1.74 5.10
CA LEU A 75 -8.64 0.44 4.65
C LEU A 75 -7.11 0.38 4.64
N VAL A 76 -6.41 1.45 4.23
CA VAL A 76 -4.94 1.51 4.32
C VAL A 76 -4.48 1.36 5.77
N GLY A 77 -5.08 2.10 6.70
CA GLY A 77 -4.74 1.97 8.13
C GLY A 77 -5.05 0.58 8.68
N SER A 78 -6.14 -0.04 8.24
CA SER A 78 -6.49 -1.42 8.63
C SER A 78 -5.51 -2.45 8.06
N GLU A 79 -4.98 -2.22 6.86
CA GLU A 79 -3.99 -3.09 6.22
C GLU A 79 -2.67 -3.06 6.96
N VAL A 80 -2.19 -1.85 7.31
CA VAL A 80 -0.99 -1.68 8.14
C VAL A 80 -1.19 -2.35 9.50
N ALA A 81 -2.33 -2.15 10.17
CA ALA A 81 -2.61 -2.78 11.45
C ALA A 81 -2.61 -4.33 11.36
N ALA A 82 -3.24 -4.91 10.34
CA ALA A 82 -3.26 -6.36 10.13
C ALA A 82 -1.87 -6.91 9.78
N ALA A 83 -1.09 -6.18 8.97
CA ALA A 83 0.28 -6.55 8.61
C ALA A 83 1.22 -6.50 9.81
N SER A 84 1.17 -5.43 10.62
CA SER A 84 1.94 -5.33 11.87
C SER A 84 1.55 -6.43 12.86
N GLN A 85 0.26 -6.77 12.96
CA GLN A 85 -0.20 -7.87 13.80
C GLN A 85 0.35 -9.21 13.32
N LEU A 86 0.36 -9.46 12.00
CA LEU A 86 0.98 -10.65 11.42
C LEU A 86 2.47 -10.71 11.79
N ALA A 87 3.21 -9.64 11.56
CA ALA A 87 4.63 -9.54 11.87
C ALA A 87 4.95 -9.65 13.38
N PHE A 88 4.04 -9.21 14.26
CA PHE A 88 4.20 -9.41 15.69
C PHE A 88 3.96 -10.88 16.09
N ASN A 89 2.95 -11.53 15.50
CA ASN A 89 2.59 -12.91 15.83
C ASN A 89 3.64 -13.94 15.36
N THR A 90 4.58 -13.56 14.49
CA THR A 90 5.69 -14.43 14.10
C THR A 90 6.73 -14.60 15.20
N GLN A 91 6.75 -13.79 16.26
CA GLN A 91 7.76 -13.87 17.33
C GLN A 91 7.83 -15.22 18.06
N GLY A 92 6.77 -16.03 17.99
CA GLY A 92 6.74 -17.38 18.56
C GLY A 92 7.33 -18.48 17.66
N LEU A 93 7.82 -18.13 16.47
CA LEU A 93 8.36 -19.07 15.48
C LEU A 93 9.88 -19.19 15.56
N SER A 94 10.42 -20.19 14.88
CA SER A 94 11.88 -20.27 14.64
C SER A 94 12.36 -19.15 13.71
N ALA A 95 13.62 -18.71 13.87
CA ALA A 95 14.17 -17.60 13.08
C ALA A 95 14.00 -17.77 11.55
N PRO A 96 14.25 -18.96 10.95
CA PRO A 96 14.02 -19.15 9.51
C PRO A 96 12.55 -19.00 9.11
N GLN A 97 11.61 -19.42 9.96
CA GLN A 97 10.17 -19.28 9.67
C GLN A 97 9.71 -17.83 9.77
N VAL A 98 10.25 -17.06 10.74
CA VAL A 98 9.99 -15.62 10.84
C VAL A 98 10.44 -14.92 9.57
N GLU A 99 11.69 -15.13 9.13
CA GLU A 99 12.24 -14.50 7.94
C GLU A 99 11.39 -14.79 6.71
N LEU A 100 11.02 -16.05 6.48
CA LEU A 100 10.19 -16.42 5.32
C LEU A 100 8.79 -15.75 5.32
N VAL A 101 8.15 -15.60 6.47
CA VAL A 101 6.83 -14.94 6.58
C VAL A 101 6.97 -13.42 6.41
N ILE A 102 8.00 -12.82 7.01
CA ILE A 102 8.27 -11.39 6.93
C ILE A 102 8.66 -10.99 5.50
N ASP A 103 9.45 -11.80 4.80
CA ASP A 103 9.83 -11.57 3.39
C ASP A 103 8.62 -11.62 2.45
N ASP A 104 7.72 -12.60 2.63
CA ASP A 104 6.49 -12.66 1.84
C ASP A 104 5.53 -11.49 2.15
N LEU A 105 5.51 -11.03 3.41
CA LEU A 105 4.74 -9.87 3.82
C LEU A 105 5.30 -8.57 3.22
N ASP A 106 6.62 -8.38 3.26
CA ASP A 106 7.32 -7.28 2.62
C ASP A 106 7.03 -7.26 1.10
N ALA A 107 7.21 -8.40 0.43
CA ALA A 107 6.93 -8.54 -1.00
C ALA A 107 5.48 -8.16 -1.34
N TYR A 108 4.51 -8.58 -0.52
CA TYR A 108 3.12 -8.17 -0.68
C TYR A 108 2.94 -6.65 -0.53
N LEU A 109 3.43 -6.05 0.56
CA LEU A 109 3.25 -4.62 0.84
C LEU A 109 3.93 -3.73 -0.20
N ARG A 110 5.13 -4.09 -0.66
CA ARG A 110 5.80 -3.40 -1.78
C ARG A 110 4.97 -3.48 -3.05
N ARG A 111 4.45 -4.67 -3.38
CA ARG A 111 3.65 -4.83 -4.59
C ARG A 111 2.38 -3.97 -4.54
N VAL A 112 1.76 -3.86 -3.36
CA VAL A 112 0.62 -2.97 -3.10
C VAL A 112 1.01 -1.50 -3.38
N ASP A 113 2.12 -1.02 -2.82
CA ASP A 113 2.56 0.37 -3.00
C ASP A 113 3.01 0.66 -4.44
N GLU A 114 3.87 -0.15 -5.02
CA GLU A 114 4.49 0.15 -6.32
C GLU A 114 3.50 0.08 -7.48
N SER A 115 2.66 -0.96 -7.49
CA SER A 115 1.94 -1.38 -8.68
C SER A 115 0.42 -1.40 -8.48
N GLU A 116 -0.06 -1.94 -7.37
CA GLU A 116 -1.48 -2.22 -7.23
C GLU A 116 -2.29 -0.92 -7.17
N TRP A 117 -1.81 0.08 -6.44
CA TRP A 117 -2.47 1.38 -6.38
C TRP A 117 -2.65 2.02 -7.76
N ARG A 118 -1.63 1.88 -8.62
CA ARG A 118 -1.65 2.41 -9.99
C ARG A 118 -2.67 1.68 -10.85
N VAL A 119 -2.75 0.34 -10.72
CA VAL A 119 -3.71 -0.51 -11.43
C VAL A 119 -5.15 -0.21 -10.98
N LEU A 120 -5.38 -0.08 -9.67
CA LEU A 120 -6.67 0.31 -9.09
C LEU A 120 -7.09 1.69 -9.61
N GLY A 121 -6.17 2.66 -9.65
CA GLY A 121 -6.40 3.98 -10.24
C GLY A 121 -6.76 3.94 -11.73
N ALA A 122 -6.21 3.00 -12.51
CA ALA A 122 -6.54 2.83 -13.93
C ALA A 122 -7.90 2.13 -14.17
N GLY A 123 -8.55 1.63 -13.12
CA GLY A 123 -9.75 0.79 -13.23
C GLY A 123 -9.43 -0.61 -13.79
N GLY A 124 -8.19 -1.07 -13.64
CA GLY A 124 -7.70 -2.37 -14.07
C GLY A 124 -8.18 -3.47 -13.14
N GLY A 125 -9.38 -3.98 -13.41
CA GLY A 125 -9.90 -5.18 -12.76
C GLY A 125 -9.71 -6.38 -13.67
N THR A 126 -8.68 -7.19 -13.39
CA THR A 126 -8.65 -8.68 -13.50
C THR A 126 -7.27 -9.25 -13.17
N GLU A 127 -6.17 -8.57 -13.54
CA GLU A 127 -4.80 -8.88 -13.09
C GLU A 127 -4.39 -7.90 -12.00
N VAL A 128 -4.85 -8.17 -10.78
CA VAL A 128 -4.57 -7.28 -9.66
C VAL A 128 -3.21 -7.66 -9.09
N SER A 129 -2.23 -6.78 -9.27
CA SER A 129 -0.80 -7.10 -9.22
C SER A 129 -0.27 -7.68 -7.92
N ALA A 130 -0.89 -7.39 -6.76
CA ALA A 130 -0.47 -7.96 -5.46
C ALA A 130 -1.19 -9.27 -5.08
N PHE A 131 -2.02 -9.83 -5.97
CA PHE A 131 -2.78 -11.05 -5.67
C PHE A 131 -1.88 -12.26 -5.45
N ASN A 132 -0.83 -12.38 -6.27
CA ASN A 132 0.06 -13.53 -6.24
C ASN A 132 0.91 -13.53 -4.98
N GLU A 133 1.44 -12.36 -4.60
CA GLU A 133 2.22 -12.15 -3.37
C GLU A 133 1.35 -12.41 -2.14
N LEU A 134 0.10 -11.93 -2.11
CA LEU A 134 -0.82 -12.24 -1.02
C LEU A 134 -1.13 -13.75 -0.95
N LYS A 135 -1.37 -14.39 -2.10
CA LYS A 135 -1.63 -15.83 -2.16
C LYS A 135 -0.41 -16.63 -1.66
N GLN A 136 0.79 -16.20 -2.02
CA GLN A 136 2.04 -16.79 -1.54
C GLN A 136 2.16 -16.65 -0.02
N LEU A 137 1.96 -15.44 0.52
CA LEU A 137 1.94 -15.18 1.96
C LEU A 137 0.91 -16.04 2.70
N GLN A 138 -0.32 -16.13 2.19
CA GLN A 138 -1.36 -17.00 2.76
C GLN A 138 -0.93 -18.48 2.75
N GLY A 139 -0.31 -18.92 1.66
CA GLY A 139 0.26 -20.26 1.55
C GLY A 139 1.35 -20.50 2.59
N ARG A 140 2.25 -19.53 2.77
CA ARG A 140 3.36 -19.60 3.72
C ARG A 140 2.88 -19.64 5.17
N VAL A 141 1.98 -18.74 5.56
CA VAL A 141 1.38 -18.73 6.91
C VAL A 141 0.70 -20.07 7.21
N ARG A 142 -0.03 -20.63 6.24
CA ARG A 142 -0.66 -21.94 6.39
C ARG A 142 0.35 -23.08 6.52
N GLN A 143 1.43 -23.05 5.74
CA GLN A 143 2.50 -24.06 5.84
C GLN A 143 3.17 -24.03 7.21
N VAL A 144 3.52 -22.84 7.70
CA VAL A 144 4.12 -22.65 9.03
C VAL A 144 3.16 -23.10 10.13
N GLY A 145 1.89 -22.68 10.07
CA GLY A 145 0.89 -23.02 11.08
C GLY A 145 0.52 -24.50 11.16
N LEU A 146 0.86 -25.32 10.15
CA LEU A 146 0.68 -26.77 10.17
C LEU A 146 1.87 -27.53 10.78
N GLN A 147 2.97 -26.84 11.08
CA GLN A 147 4.13 -27.47 11.68
C GLN A 147 3.89 -27.84 13.15
N PRO A 148 4.31 -29.03 13.61
CA PRO A 148 4.08 -29.48 14.99
C PRO A 148 4.66 -28.56 16.06
N GLU A 149 5.77 -27.87 15.76
CA GLU A 149 6.45 -26.95 16.67
C GLU A 149 5.77 -25.58 16.80
N THR A 150 4.82 -25.26 15.91
CA THR A 150 4.15 -23.95 15.92
C THR A 150 3.03 -23.94 16.97
N PRO A 151 3.04 -23.01 17.94
CA PRO A 151 1.96 -22.89 18.91
C PRO A 151 0.62 -22.60 18.22
N THR A 152 -0.44 -23.32 18.59
CA THR A 152 -1.79 -23.16 17.98
C THR A 152 -2.29 -21.73 18.05
N LEU A 153 -2.07 -21.05 19.19
CA LEU A 153 -2.42 -19.64 19.37
C LEU A 153 -1.73 -18.72 18.35
N ALA A 154 -0.45 -18.96 18.05
CA ALA A 154 0.30 -18.17 17.07
C ALA A 154 -0.19 -18.48 15.64
N ALA A 155 -0.40 -19.77 15.32
CA ALA A 155 -0.94 -20.19 14.02
C ALA A 155 -2.31 -19.55 13.73
N ASP A 156 -3.25 -19.59 14.68
CA ASP A 156 -4.58 -19.00 14.55
C ASP A 156 -4.50 -17.47 14.39
N ALA A 157 -3.66 -16.80 15.19
CA ALA A 157 -3.51 -15.36 15.13
C ALA A 157 -2.88 -14.88 13.81
N MET A 158 -1.89 -15.61 13.28
CA MET A 158 -1.31 -15.34 11.95
C MET A 158 -2.34 -15.58 10.83
N GLN A 159 -3.08 -16.68 10.91
CA GLN A 159 -4.11 -17.00 9.91
C GLN A 159 -5.22 -15.93 9.88
N GLN A 160 -5.67 -15.47 11.04
CA GLN A 160 -6.64 -14.39 11.14
C GLN A 160 -6.10 -13.07 10.54
N ALA A 161 -4.84 -12.73 10.81
CA ALA A 161 -4.22 -11.52 10.29
C ALA A 161 -4.12 -11.54 8.75
N VAL A 162 -3.67 -12.67 8.16
CA VAL A 162 -3.56 -12.77 6.70
C VAL A 162 -4.93 -12.85 6.01
N ASP A 163 -5.94 -13.44 6.65
CA ASP A 163 -7.31 -13.43 6.13
C ASP A 163 -7.92 -12.02 6.18
N GLN A 164 -7.56 -11.22 7.19
CA GLN A 164 -7.94 -9.82 7.26
C GLN A 164 -7.28 -8.98 6.15
N LEU A 165 -6.00 -9.21 5.85
CA LEU A 165 -5.32 -8.60 4.68
C LEU A 165 -6.06 -8.93 3.38
N ALA A 166 -6.45 -10.19 3.19
CA ALA A 166 -7.20 -10.61 2.02
C ALA A 166 -8.60 -9.97 1.94
N ALA A 167 -9.29 -9.82 3.06
CA ALA A 167 -10.58 -9.13 3.11
C ALA A 167 -10.45 -7.64 2.76
N ILE A 168 -9.47 -6.95 3.34
CA ILE A 168 -9.19 -5.52 3.09
C ILE A 168 -8.89 -5.29 1.60
N ARG A 169 -8.05 -6.14 1.02
CA ARG A 169 -7.74 -6.08 -0.40
C ARG A 169 -8.97 -6.23 -1.29
N ARG A 170 -9.85 -7.20 -1.00
CA ARG A 170 -11.10 -7.38 -1.74
C ARG A 170 -11.99 -6.13 -1.67
N GLN A 171 -12.05 -5.49 -0.51
CA GLN A 171 -12.77 -4.23 -0.33
C GLN A 171 -12.16 -3.09 -1.17
N ARG A 172 -10.83 -2.93 -1.20
CA ARG A 172 -10.18 -1.94 -2.10
C ARG A 172 -10.50 -2.19 -3.57
N VAL A 173 -10.42 -3.44 -4.01
CA VAL A 173 -10.74 -3.82 -5.40
C VAL A 173 -12.20 -3.50 -5.72
N ALA A 174 -13.13 -3.77 -4.79
CA ALA A 174 -14.54 -3.41 -4.96
C ALA A 174 -14.73 -1.89 -5.10
N ILE A 175 -14.09 -1.08 -4.26
CA ILE A 175 -14.13 0.39 -4.35
C ILE A 175 -13.56 0.87 -5.68
N SER A 176 -12.48 0.25 -6.19
CA SER A 176 -11.92 0.61 -7.50
C SER A 176 -12.85 0.30 -8.69
N ALA A 177 -13.77 -0.64 -8.50
CA ALA A 177 -14.78 -0.99 -9.48
C ALA A 177 -16.01 -0.07 -9.41
N GLU A 178 -16.24 0.58 -8.27
CA GLU A 178 -17.28 1.59 -8.13
C GLU A 178 -16.98 2.80 -9.01
N SER A 179 -18.04 3.42 -9.52
CA SER A 179 -17.95 4.62 -10.34
C SER A 179 -18.89 5.68 -9.80
N LEU A 180 -18.46 6.94 -9.88
CA LEU A 180 -19.28 8.13 -9.67
C LEU A 180 -20.72 7.91 -10.14
N PRO A 181 -21.74 8.17 -9.30
CA PRO A 181 -23.14 8.02 -9.67
C PRO A 181 -23.49 8.93 -10.86
N LEU A 182 -23.40 8.38 -12.08
CA LEU A 182 -23.44 9.16 -13.33
C LEU A 182 -24.74 9.97 -13.47
N ALA A 183 -25.85 9.43 -12.96
CA ALA A 183 -27.13 10.13 -12.94
C ALA A 183 -27.06 11.41 -12.09
N LEU A 184 -26.48 11.33 -10.88
CA LEU A 184 -26.36 12.48 -9.98
C LEU A 184 -25.36 13.51 -10.51
N PHE A 185 -24.22 13.04 -11.03
CA PHE A 185 -23.26 13.93 -11.70
C PHE A 185 -23.89 14.65 -12.90
N GLY A 186 -24.65 13.93 -13.73
CA GLY A 186 -25.36 14.50 -14.87
C GLY A 186 -26.39 15.56 -14.46
N ILE A 187 -27.14 15.31 -13.39
CA ILE A 187 -28.09 16.28 -12.84
C ILE A 187 -27.37 17.52 -12.30
N SER A 188 -26.27 17.36 -11.54
CA SER A 188 -25.46 18.48 -11.05
C SER A 188 -24.87 19.29 -12.20
N ALA A 189 -24.29 18.64 -13.22
CA ALA A 189 -23.76 19.31 -14.40
C ALA A 189 -24.84 20.07 -15.18
N LEU A 190 -26.04 19.48 -15.34
CA LEU A 190 -27.17 20.15 -15.99
C LEU A 190 -27.65 21.36 -15.18
N ALA A 191 -27.73 21.24 -13.85
CA ALA A 191 -28.06 22.36 -12.97
C ALA A 191 -27.02 23.49 -13.07
N GLY A 192 -25.73 23.15 -13.15
CA GLY A 192 -24.64 24.11 -13.37
C GLY A 192 -24.74 24.82 -14.73
N ILE A 193 -25.05 24.09 -15.81
CA ILE A 193 -25.27 24.69 -17.14
C ILE A 193 -26.49 25.63 -17.12
N ALA A 194 -27.60 25.21 -16.50
CA ALA A 194 -28.78 26.05 -16.34
C ALA A 194 -28.48 27.32 -15.54
N LEU A 195 -27.65 27.20 -14.50
CA LEU A 195 -27.18 28.33 -13.69
C LEU A 195 -26.33 29.30 -14.50
N ILE A 196 -25.37 28.80 -15.29
CA ILE A 196 -24.54 29.61 -16.20
C ILE A 196 -25.42 30.33 -17.22
N PHE A 197 -26.36 29.62 -17.85
CA PHE A 197 -27.28 30.21 -18.82
C PHE A 197 -28.09 31.35 -18.18
N ASN A 198 -28.68 31.09 -17.01
CA ASN A 198 -29.45 32.08 -16.27
C ASN A 198 -28.61 33.33 -15.91
N ALA A 199 -27.41 33.12 -15.38
CA ALA A 199 -26.48 34.20 -15.06
C ALA A 199 -26.13 35.04 -16.29
N MET A 200 -25.98 34.42 -17.47
CA MET A 200 -25.64 35.13 -18.70
C MET A 200 -26.81 35.99 -19.22
N VAL A 201 -28.05 35.53 -19.09
CA VAL A 201 -29.26 36.32 -19.41
C VAL A 201 -29.28 37.61 -18.57
N VAL A 202 -29.03 37.50 -17.26
CA VAL A 202 -29.04 38.65 -16.34
C VAL A 202 -27.88 39.61 -16.66
N ALA A 203 -26.68 39.09 -16.92
CA ALA A 203 -25.49 39.90 -17.19
C ALA A 203 -25.57 40.69 -18.50
N LEU A 204 -26.05 40.07 -19.59
CA LEU A 204 -26.15 40.75 -20.89
C LEU A 204 -27.11 41.93 -20.87
N ARG A 205 -28.19 41.86 -20.08
CA ARG A 205 -29.14 42.99 -19.91
C ARG A 205 -28.60 44.09 -18.99
N SER A 206 -27.92 43.72 -17.91
CA SER A 206 -27.50 44.66 -16.86
C SER A 206 -26.26 45.48 -17.27
N GLY A 207 -25.61 45.12 -18.38
CA GLY A 207 -24.47 45.81 -18.96
C GLY A 207 -23.12 45.26 -18.48
N HIS A 208 -22.04 45.68 -19.13
CA HIS A 208 -20.69 45.11 -18.97
C HIS A 208 -20.18 45.07 -17.52
N LYS A 209 -20.61 46.00 -16.65
CA LYS A 209 -20.21 46.04 -15.23
C LYS A 209 -20.67 44.82 -14.42
N TYR A 210 -21.78 44.17 -14.81
CA TYR A 210 -22.30 42.97 -14.15
C TYR A 210 -21.77 41.67 -14.77
N SER A 211 -21.03 41.76 -15.88
CA SER A 211 -20.40 40.59 -16.52
C SER A 211 -19.39 39.90 -15.61
N LEU A 212 -18.74 40.65 -14.71
CA LEU A 212 -17.78 40.08 -13.76
C LEU A 212 -18.44 39.12 -12.77
N ILE A 213 -19.68 39.40 -12.33
CA ILE A 213 -20.44 38.53 -11.44
C ILE A 213 -20.82 37.22 -12.15
N ALA A 214 -21.28 37.30 -13.41
CA ALA A 214 -21.60 36.11 -14.19
C ALA A 214 -20.38 35.23 -14.46
N TRP A 215 -19.22 35.83 -14.76
CA TRP A 215 -17.96 35.08 -14.87
C TRP A 215 -17.53 34.46 -13.55
N GLY A 216 -17.78 35.14 -12.42
CA GLY A 216 -17.60 34.55 -11.09
C GLY A 216 -18.46 33.30 -10.89
N ILE A 217 -19.74 33.32 -11.27
CA ILE A 217 -20.62 32.15 -11.21
C ILE A 217 -20.09 31.02 -12.10
N VAL A 218 -19.67 31.32 -13.33
CA VAL A 218 -19.08 30.32 -14.24
C VAL A 218 -17.84 29.68 -13.62
N ALA A 219 -16.97 30.47 -12.99
CA ALA A 219 -15.79 29.98 -12.32
C ALA A 219 -16.13 29.09 -11.11
N VAL A 220 -17.13 29.46 -10.30
CA VAL A 220 -17.58 28.63 -9.17
C VAL A 220 -18.15 27.30 -9.66
N VAL A 221 -19.02 27.31 -10.67
CA VAL A 221 -19.56 26.06 -11.25
C VAL A 221 -18.44 25.18 -11.80
N ALA A 222 -17.44 25.76 -12.47
CA ALA A 222 -16.29 25.02 -12.97
C ALA A 222 -15.46 24.43 -11.81
N LEU A 223 -15.17 25.21 -10.77
CA LEU A 223 -14.41 24.75 -9.60
C LEU A 223 -15.12 23.61 -8.86
N ASP A 224 -16.43 23.70 -8.68
CA ASP A 224 -17.24 22.67 -8.02
C ASP A 224 -17.22 21.35 -8.81
N LEU A 225 -17.38 21.42 -10.14
CA LEU A 225 -17.29 20.25 -11.01
C LEU A 225 -15.87 19.64 -11.01
N VAL A 226 -14.83 20.48 -10.98
CA VAL A 226 -13.45 20.02 -10.82
C VAL A 226 -13.26 19.33 -9.47
N ALA A 227 -13.79 19.90 -8.38
CA ALA A 227 -13.68 19.33 -7.05
C ALA A 227 -14.32 17.94 -6.99
N ILE A 228 -15.55 17.79 -7.50
CA ILE A 228 -16.24 16.49 -7.61
C ILE A 228 -15.36 15.47 -8.34
N LEU A 229 -14.87 15.82 -9.53
CA LEU A 229 -14.09 14.89 -10.35
C LEU A 229 -12.71 14.57 -9.74
N SER A 230 -12.14 15.50 -8.97
CA SER A 230 -10.84 15.33 -8.31
C SER A 230 -10.93 14.45 -7.07
N ILE A 231 -12.07 14.46 -6.37
CA ILE A 231 -12.30 13.64 -5.17
C ILE A 231 -12.75 12.23 -5.55
N GLY A 232 -13.51 12.07 -6.64
CA GLY A 232 -14.08 10.77 -7.05
C GLY A 232 -13.07 9.74 -7.59
N ALA A 233 -11.78 9.91 -7.31
CA ALA A 233 -10.72 9.00 -7.71
C ALA A 233 -9.82 8.66 -6.50
N PRO A 234 -10.26 7.85 -5.53
CA PRO A 234 -9.53 7.66 -4.27
C PRO A 234 -8.15 7.00 -4.41
N PHE A 235 -7.87 6.36 -5.55
CA PHE A 235 -6.59 5.71 -5.83
C PHE A 235 -5.63 6.56 -6.69
N ARG A 236 -6.04 7.76 -7.13
CA ARG A 236 -5.20 8.62 -8.00
C ARG A 236 -5.61 10.09 -7.96
N GLY A 237 -4.69 10.97 -8.36
CA GLY A 237 -4.96 12.40 -8.46
C GLY A 237 -4.61 13.14 -7.19
N ALA A 238 -5.11 14.38 -7.06
CA ALA A 238 -4.71 15.27 -5.97
C ALA A 238 -5.22 14.84 -4.59
N PHE A 239 -6.37 14.15 -4.55
CA PHE A 239 -7.01 13.67 -3.32
C PHE A 239 -7.07 12.14 -3.31
N GLN A 240 -5.90 11.50 -3.37
CA GLN A 240 -5.76 10.05 -3.23
C GLN A 240 -5.53 9.65 -1.78
N ALA A 241 -5.89 8.42 -1.41
CA ALA A 241 -5.53 7.88 -0.10
C ALA A 241 -3.99 7.78 0.02
N ASP A 242 -3.50 8.15 1.19
CA ASP A 242 -2.09 8.18 1.50
C ASP A 242 -1.56 6.76 1.75
N ARG A 243 -0.42 6.46 1.14
CA ARG A 243 0.30 5.19 1.21
C ARG A 243 1.55 5.26 2.09
N VAL A 244 1.88 6.44 2.63
CA VAL A 244 3.00 6.61 3.57
C VAL A 244 2.97 5.57 4.70
N PRO A 245 1.83 5.27 5.36
CA PRO A 245 1.80 4.25 6.40
C PRO A 245 2.23 2.85 5.96
N ILE A 246 1.97 2.46 4.70
CA ILE A 246 2.43 1.18 4.15
C ILE A 246 3.95 1.19 3.96
N ARG A 247 4.50 2.30 3.44
CA ARG A 247 5.95 2.46 3.22
C ARG A 247 6.72 2.51 4.52
N ASP A 248 6.17 3.18 5.53
CA ASP A 248 6.75 3.23 6.86
C ASP A 248 6.85 1.82 7.43
N LEU A 249 5.78 1.01 7.34
CA LEU A 249 5.80 -0.38 7.78
C LEU A 249 6.80 -1.24 6.98
N VAL A 250 6.86 -1.08 5.65
CA VAL A 250 7.88 -1.77 4.82
C VAL A 250 9.30 -1.44 5.32
N THR A 251 9.57 -0.17 5.63
CA THR A 251 10.87 0.26 6.17
C THR A 251 11.14 -0.36 7.55
N GLU A 252 10.11 -0.50 8.40
CA GLU A 252 10.24 -1.18 9.70
C GLU A 252 10.50 -2.68 9.57
N LEU A 253 9.89 -3.35 8.60
CA LEU A 253 10.11 -4.77 8.30
C LEU A 253 11.53 -4.99 7.78
N GLU A 254 11.99 -4.18 6.82
CA GLU A 254 13.36 -4.20 6.28
C GLU A 254 14.42 -3.95 7.36
N ALA A 255 14.12 -3.05 8.29
CA ALA A 255 14.99 -2.75 9.43
C ALA A 255 15.03 -3.90 10.47
N GLY A 256 14.27 -4.97 10.27
CA GLY A 256 14.26 -6.14 11.15
C GLY A 256 13.58 -5.90 12.50
N ARG A 257 12.78 -4.85 12.67
CA ARG A 257 12.18 -4.47 13.97
C ARG A 257 11.25 -5.52 14.57
N TYR A 258 10.78 -6.46 13.75
CA TYR A 258 9.91 -7.56 14.14
C TYR A 258 10.66 -8.89 14.33
N GLN A 259 11.96 -8.92 14.02
CA GLN A 259 12.83 -10.06 14.24
C GLN A 259 13.37 -9.97 15.67
N SER A 260 13.04 -10.95 16.50
CA SER A 260 13.37 -10.96 17.93
C SER A 260 14.88 -10.96 18.23
N TRP A 261 15.71 -11.24 17.23
CA TRP A 261 17.17 -11.26 17.33
C TRP A 261 17.86 -9.97 16.84
N VAL A 262 17.13 -9.04 16.23
CA VAL A 262 17.69 -7.76 15.72
C VAL A 262 17.71 -6.71 16.82
N ASP A 263 16.66 -6.65 17.64
CA ASP A 263 16.53 -5.74 18.79
C ASP A 263 16.51 -6.53 20.13
N ASP A 264 17.52 -7.38 20.40
CA ASP A 264 17.63 -8.03 21.72
C ASP A 264 17.90 -6.96 22.80
N PRO A 265 16.95 -6.70 23.74
CA PRO A 265 17.10 -5.68 24.77
C PRO A 265 17.90 -6.20 25.97
N ARG A 266 18.29 -7.48 25.99
CA ARG A 266 19.45 -7.86 26.79
C ARG A 266 20.55 -6.91 26.34
N PRO A 267 21.28 -6.23 27.25
CA PRO A 267 22.44 -5.47 26.81
C PRO A 267 23.20 -6.42 25.90
N GLN A 268 23.46 -6.05 24.64
CA GLN A 268 24.45 -6.77 23.85
C GLN A 268 25.65 -6.81 24.79
N ARG A 269 25.84 -7.96 25.44
CA ARG A 269 26.76 -8.08 26.57
C ARG A 269 28.09 -8.13 25.87
N THR A 270 28.62 -6.95 25.57
CA THR A 270 29.85 -6.78 24.83
C THR A 270 30.92 -7.46 25.64
N CYS A 271 31.34 -8.63 25.19
CA CYS A 271 32.53 -9.30 25.66
C CYS A 271 33.68 -8.40 25.22
N THR A 272 34.22 -7.61 26.16
CA THR A 272 35.23 -6.59 25.82
C THR A 272 36.64 -7.13 25.94
N ASN A 273 36.81 -8.23 26.66
CA ASN A 273 38.12 -8.83 26.88
C ASN A 273 38.03 -10.37 26.99
N ARG A 274 39.19 -11.02 26.89
CA ARG A 274 39.33 -12.49 26.94
C ARG A 274 39.01 -13.09 28.32
N GLN A 275 39.04 -12.30 29.40
CA GLN A 275 38.69 -12.79 30.74
C GLN A 275 37.18 -13.01 30.90
N ASP A 276 36.35 -12.21 30.21
CA ASP A 276 34.90 -12.38 30.16
C ASP A 276 34.52 -13.77 29.61
N ALA A 277 35.22 -14.22 28.57
CA ALA A 277 35.04 -15.55 27.95
C ALA A 277 35.46 -16.71 28.86
N THR A 278 36.50 -16.54 29.70
CA THR A 278 36.89 -17.59 30.66
C THR A 278 35.94 -17.72 31.85
N GLN A 279 35.24 -16.65 32.22
CA GLN A 279 34.29 -16.68 33.33
C GLN A 279 32.90 -17.13 32.89
N ARG A 280 32.56 -16.96 31.61
CA ARG A 280 31.25 -17.30 31.02
C ARG A 280 31.43 -17.85 29.60
N PRO A 281 31.96 -19.07 29.46
CA PRO A 281 32.21 -19.68 28.16
C PRO A 281 30.93 -19.88 27.33
N GLU A 282 29.75 -19.91 27.96
CA GLU A 282 28.44 -20.02 27.30
C GLU A 282 27.95 -18.72 26.65
N ASP A 283 28.42 -17.57 27.12
CA ASP A 283 27.95 -16.24 26.69
C ASP A 283 28.94 -15.53 25.75
N CYS A 284 30.23 -15.91 25.79
CA CYS A 284 31.31 -15.16 25.17
C CYS A 284 32.32 -16.08 24.45
N LEU A 285 32.46 -15.89 23.14
CA LEU A 285 33.51 -16.51 22.33
C LEU A 285 34.53 -15.46 21.89
N PHE A 286 35.80 -15.63 22.28
CA PHE A 286 36.89 -14.76 21.83
C PHE A 286 37.77 -15.50 20.83
N ILE A 287 37.83 -14.99 19.60
CA ILE A 287 38.70 -15.52 18.55
C ILE A 287 39.82 -14.50 18.32
N GLY A 288 41.05 -14.86 18.63
CA GLY A 288 42.22 -14.04 18.37
C GLY A 288 42.51 -13.92 16.88
N ASN A 289 43.17 -12.83 16.46
CA ASN A 289 43.50 -12.60 15.05
C ASN A 289 44.26 -13.80 14.44
N GLY A 290 43.68 -14.42 13.40
CA GLY A 290 44.21 -15.63 12.77
C GLY A 290 43.98 -16.95 13.51
N GLU A 291 43.33 -16.95 14.69
CA GLU A 291 42.87 -18.20 15.34
C GLU A 291 41.73 -18.81 14.52
N SER A 292 41.71 -20.14 14.39
CA SER A 292 40.67 -20.84 13.64
C SER A 292 39.33 -20.86 14.38
N ILE A 293 38.24 -20.75 13.65
CA ILE A 293 36.88 -20.91 14.16
C ILE A 293 36.49 -22.38 14.01
N THR A 294 36.21 -23.06 15.12
CA THR A 294 35.69 -24.43 15.08
C THR A 294 34.18 -24.42 15.22
N LEU A 295 33.48 -24.95 14.22
CA LEU A 295 32.04 -25.16 14.26
C LEU A 295 31.76 -26.60 14.69
N GLY A 296 31.06 -26.77 15.81
CA GLY A 296 30.59 -28.06 16.26
C GLY A 296 29.36 -28.49 15.46
N VAL A 297 29.41 -29.65 14.83
CA VAL A 297 28.26 -30.26 14.15
C VAL A 297 27.94 -31.56 14.87
N LEU A 298 26.80 -31.58 15.55
CA LEU A 298 26.19 -32.83 16.02
C LEU A 298 25.29 -33.33 14.90
N ALA A 299 25.61 -34.52 14.37
CA ALA A 299 24.85 -35.13 13.29
C ALA A 299 24.69 -36.63 13.55
N TRP A 300 23.55 -37.18 13.14
CA TRP A 300 23.32 -38.62 13.19
C TRP A 300 23.97 -39.30 11.98
N LEU A 301 25.17 -39.84 12.19
CA LEU A 301 26.00 -40.42 11.12
C LEU A 301 25.99 -41.96 11.10
N GLY A 302 25.02 -42.59 11.76
CA GLY A 302 24.86 -44.05 11.77
C GLY A 302 24.32 -44.59 10.45
N ASP A 303 24.55 -45.88 10.17
CA ASP A 303 23.99 -46.57 8.99
C ASP A 303 22.44 -46.55 8.97
N ASP A 304 21.83 -46.40 10.15
CA ASP A 304 20.40 -46.29 10.36
C ASP A 304 19.83 -44.88 10.10
N SER A 305 20.69 -43.87 9.90
CA SER A 305 20.30 -42.48 9.62
C SER A 305 19.64 -42.26 8.26
N GLY A 306 19.69 -43.26 7.37
CA GLY A 306 19.24 -43.12 5.99
C GLY A 306 20.03 -42.08 5.17
N GLY A 307 21.21 -41.68 5.63
CA GLY A 307 22.09 -40.69 4.98
C GLY A 307 21.80 -39.23 5.35
N LEU A 308 20.76 -38.95 6.12
CA LEU A 308 20.33 -37.56 6.42
C LEU A 308 21.39 -36.74 7.18
N GLY A 309 22.11 -37.37 8.11
CA GLY A 309 23.20 -36.71 8.82
C GLY A 309 24.39 -36.41 7.91
N GLN A 310 24.67 -37.29 6.94
CA GLN A 310 25.72 -37.08 5.95
C GLN A 310 25.34 -35.96 4.97
N ASP A 311 24.10 -35.94 4.47
CA ASP A 311 23.62 -34.88 3.57
C ASP A 311 23.68 -33.49 4.24
N SER A 312 23.34 -33.43 5.53
CA SER A 312 23.42 -32.20 6.31
C SER A 312 24.87 -31.76 6.48
N LEU A 313 25.79 -32.70 6.77
CA LEU A 313 27.21 -32.43 6.90
C LEU A 313 27.82 -31.93 5.57
N ASP A 314 27.42 -32.52 4.45
CA ASP A 314 27.85 -32.12 3.12
C ASP A 314 27.37 -30.70 2.77
N GLY A 315 26.14 -30.34 3.18
CA GLY A 315 25.63 -28.97 3.06
C GLY A 315 26.44 -27.95 3.86
N VAL A 316 26.86 -28.30 5.07
CA VAL A 316 27.73 -27.42 5.89
C VAL A 316 29.12 -27.28 5.27
N ASN A 317 29.71 -28.38 4.77
CA ASN A 317 30.98 -28.34 4.05
C ASN A 317 30.89 -27.44 2.81
N LEU A 318 29.81 -27.53 2.05
CA LEU A 318 29.57 -26.70 0.87
C LEU A 318 29.45 -25.21 1.23
N ALA A 319 28.80 -24.89 2.35
CA ALA A 319 28.71 -23.51 2.83
C ALA A 319 30.07 -22.95 3.26
N ILE A 320 30.92 -23.80 3.86
CA ILE A 320 32.29 -23.42 4.28
C ILE A 320 33.20 -23.22 3.07
N ASP A 321 33.12 -24.09 2.07
CA ASP A 321 33.80 -23.94 0.77
C ASP A 321 33.50 -22.56 0.17
N TYR A 322 32.22 -22.16 0.16
CA TYR A 322 31.78 -20.89 -0.42
C TYR A 322 32.10 -19.62 0.38
N LEU A 323 32.77 -19.69 1.53
CA LEU A 323 33.05 -18.51 2.35
C LEU A 323 33.91 -17.47 1.63
N ASP A 324 34.73 -17.89 0.66
CA ASP A 324 35.53 -17.00 -0.19
C ASP A 324 34.89 -16.72 -1.57
N GLY A 325 33.68 -17.23 -1.79
CA GLY A 325 32.91 -17.09 -3.02
C GLY A 325 33.26 -18.10 -4.12
N GLN A 326 34.05 -19.15 -3.83
CA GLN A 326 34.35 -20.23 -4.78
C GLN A 326 33.81 -21.59 -4.28
N PHE A 327 33.60 -22.52 -5.21
CA PHE A 327 33.26 -23.91 -4.91
C PHE A 327 34.39 -24.80 -5.44
N ASP A 328 35.54 -24.76 -4.78
CA ASP A 328 36.75 -25.44 -5.23
C ASP A 328 37.17 -26.60 -4.30
N GLN A 329 36.30 -26.95 -3.35
CA GLN A 329 36.52 -27.96 -2.31
C GLN A 329 37.64 -27.56 -1.33
N VAL A 330 37.95 -26.27 -1.23
CA VAL A 330 38.89 -25.72 -0.27
C VAL A 330 38.09 -24.84 0.70
N PRO A 331 38.07 -25.16 2.01
CA PRO A 331 37.40 -24.33 3.00
C PRO A 331 37.83 -22.86 2.93
N GLY A 332 36.88 -21.95 2.70
CA GLY A 332 37.12 -20.52 2.70
C GLY A 332 37.32 -19.95 4.11
N ASP A 333 37.89 -18.74 4.18
CA ASP A 333 38.12 -18.05 5.45
C ASP A 333 36.98 -17.08 5.78
N LEU A 334 36.50 -17.10 7.02
CA LEU A 334 35.53 -16.12 7.52
C LEU A 334 36.27 -15.00 8.25
N LEU A 335 36.25 -13.79 7.70
CA LEU A 335 36.89 -12.60 8.29
C LEU A 335 38.40 -12.79 8.60
N GLY A 336 39.10 -13.58 7.77
CA GLY A 336 40.54 -13.88 7.96
C GLY A 336 40.83 -15.00 8.96
N HIS A 337 39.79 -15.74 9.38
CA HIS A 337 39.92 -16.92 10.22
C HIS A 337 39.52 -18.17 9.45
N ARG A 338 40.37 -19.20 9.53
CA ARG A 338 40.05 -20.51 8.96
C ARG A 338 38.89 -21.14 9.72
N VAL A 339 37.86 -21.57 9.00
CA VAL A 339 36.74 -22.30 9.58
C VAL A 339 37.02 -23.81 9.49
N SER A 340 36.88 -24.53 10.59
CA SER A 340 37.01 -25.99 10.65
C SER A 340 35.79 -26.61 11.32
N LEU A 341 35.43 -27.82 10.91
CA LEU A 341 34.34 -28.56 11.54
C LEU A 341 34.85 -29.54 12.58
N SER A 342 34.18 -29.57 13.73
CA SER A 342 34.27 -30.66 14.70
C SER A 342 32.96 -31.41 14.64
N VAL A 343 32.97 -32.58 14.02
CA VAL A 343 31.77 -33.40 13.82
C VAL A 343 31.71 -34.45 14.91
N ASP A 344 30.57 -34.55 15.59
CA ASP A 344 30.31 -35.60 16.57
C ASP A 344 29.02 -36.35 16.22
N ASN A 345 29.06 -37.67 16.42
CA ASN A 345 27.92 -38.55 16.09
C ASN A 345 27.05 -38.72 17.33
N GLU A 346 25.89 -38.08 17.32
CA GLU A 346 24.97 -38.08 18.46
C GLU A 346 24.19 -39.41 18.62
N GLY A 347 24.22 -40.30 17.63
CA GLY A 347 23.62 -41.64 17.69
C GLY A 347 22.11 -41.68 18.02
N CYS A 348 21.42 -40.53 18.00
CA CYS A 348 20.04 -40.35 18.47
C CYS A 348 19.73 -41.00 19.84
N SER A 349 20.71 -41.12 20.73
CA SER A 349 20.46 -41.52 22.12
C SER A 349 20.16 -40.27 22.95
N ALA A 350 18.88 -40.09 23.30
CA ALA A 350 18.43 -39.01 24.18
C ALA A 350 19.00 -39.11 25.60
#